data_AF-A0A3B0YBH4-F1
#
_entry.id   AF-A0A3B0YBH4-F1
#
_cell.length_a   1.000
_cell.length_b   1.000
_cell.length_c   1.000
_cell.angle_alpha   90.00
_cell.angle_beta   90.00
_cell.angle_gamma   90.00
#
_symmetry.space_group_name_H-M   'P 1'
#
loop_
_entity.id
_entity.type
_entity.pdbx_description
1 polymer ?
#
loop_
_entity_poly.entity_id
_entity_poly.type
_entity_poly.pdbx_seq_one_letter_code
_entity_poly.pdbx_strand_id
1 'polypeptide(L)' 'MPEPDPEKIMTFTTPKDFGRWLKKNHISESELWVKIFKKKTGIPSVTWDDVVIEALCWGWIDGVK' A
#
# COMPACT_ATOMS: atom_id res chain seq x y z
N MET A 1 6.91 -9.78 15.46
CA MET A 1 6.34 -8.97 14.36
C MET A 1 6.90 -9.52 13.07
N PRO A 2 6.10 -9.69 12.00
CA PRO A 2 6.65 -10.05 10.69
C PRO A 2 7.62 -8.95 10.26
N GLU A 3 8.80 -9.34 9.79
CA GLU A 3 9.77 -8.40 9.24
C GLU A 3 9.45 -8.20 7.75
N PRO A 4 9.43 -6.95 7.25
CA PRO A 4 9.19 -6.69 5.85
C PRO A 4 10.35 -7.21 5.00
N ASP A 5 10.04 -8.03 4.01
CA ASP A 5 10.99 -8.39 2.95
C ASP A 5 11.22 -7.15 2.06
N PRO A 6 12.45 -6.57 2.03
CA PRO A 6 12.73 -5.38 1.23
C PRO A 6 12.43 -5.52 -0.26
N GLU A 7 12.48 -6.75 -0.79
CA GLU A 7 12.19 -7.03 -2.20
C GLU A 7 10.69 -7.00 -2.51
N LYS A 8 9.82 -7.07 -1.48
CA LYS A 8 8.35 -7.08 -1.60
C LYS A 8 7.70 -5.78 -1.14
N ILE A 9 8.49 -4.76 -0.85
CA ILE A 9 7.98 -3.43 -0.50
C ILE A 9 7.67 -2.65 -1.78
N MET A 10 6.42 -2.22 -1.93
CA MET A 10 5.99 -1.42 -3.08
C MET A 10 5.75 0.04 -2.71
N THR A 11 5.90 0.93 -3.69
CA THR A 11 5.55 2.34 -3.59
C THR A 11 4.42 2.66 -4.56
N PHE A 12 3.54 3.58 -4.18
CA PHE A 12 2.46 4.05 -5.05
C PHE A 12 2.42 5.56 -5.03
N THR A 13 2.32 6.17 -6.21
CA THR A 13 2.25 7.62 -6.38
C THR A 13 0.87 8.19 -6.08
N THR A 14 -0.19 7.44 -6.39
CA THR A 14 -1.58 7.85 -6.20
C THR A 14 -2.45 6.70 -5.69
N PRO A 15 -3.60 6.99 -5.05
CA PRO A 15 -4.53 5.96 -4.58
C PRO A 15 -5.00 5.05 -5.73
N LYS A 16 -5.18 5.64 -6.92
CA LYS A 16 -5.57 4.92 -8.14
C LYS A 16 -4.52 3.90 -8.59
N ASP A 17 -3.23 4.18 -8.41
CA ASP A 17 -2.17 3.23 -8.74
C ASP A 17 -2.19 2.04 -7.79
N PHE A 18 -2.41 2.31 -6.50
CA PHE A 18 -2.59 1.26 -5.50
C PHE A 18 -3.84 0.41 -5.76
N GLY A 19 -4.99 1.04 -6.04
CA GLY A 19 -6.23 0.36 -6.38
C GLY A 19 -6.13 -0.52 -7.62
N ARG A 20 -5.32 -0.15 -8.62
CA ARG A 20 -5.03 -1.02 -9.78
C ARG A 20 -4.23 -2.26 -9.39
N TRP A 21 -3.28 -2.13 -8.47
CA TRP A 21 -2.54 -3.26 -7.95
C TRP A 21 -3.47 -4.19 -7.16
N LEU A 22 -4.30 -3.65 -6.27
CA LEU A 22 -5.29 -4.44 -5.52
C LEU A 22 -6.24 -5.16 -6.46
N LYS A 23 -6.77 -4.48 -7.48
CA LYS A 23 -7.65 -5.11 -8.48
C LYS A 23 -7.06 -6.38 -9.10
N LYS A 24 -5.74 -6.40 -9.32
CA LYS A 24 -5.05 -7.54 -9.91
C LYS A 24 -4.69 -8.61 -8.89
N ASN A 25 -4.35 -8.23 -7.65
CA ASN A 25 -3.62 -9.09 -6.72
C ASN A 25 -4.35 -9.40 -5.40
N HIS A 26 -5.45 -8.70 -5.06
CA HIS A 26 -6.11 -8.81 -3.74
C HIS A 26 -6.64 -10.22 -3.38
N ILE A 27 -6.80 -11.09 -4.37
CA ILE A 27 -7.23 -12.49 -4.18
C ILE A 27 -6.02 -13.43 -4.03
N SER A 28 -4.95 -13.17 -4.76
CA SER A 28 -3.78 -14.06 -4.83
C SER A 28 -2.73 -13.77 -3.77
N GLU A 29 -2.61 -12.51 -3.37
CA GLU A 29 -1.68 -12.08 -2.32
C GLU A 29 -2.39 -12.07 -0.97
N SER A 30 -1.66 -12.41 0.09
CA SER A 30 -2.18 -12.37 1.46
C SER A 30 -1.79 -11.09 2.21
N GLU A 31 -0.75 -10.39 1.74
CA GLU A 31 -0.23 -9.18 2.36
C GLU A 31 0.48 -8.30 1.34
N LEU A 32 0.68 -7.03 1.68
CA LEU A 32 1.51 -6.10 0.94
C LEU A 32 2.13 -5.07 1.89
N TRP A 33 3.44 -4.86 1.74
CA TRP A 33 4.14 -3.77 2.43
C TRP A 33 4.20 -2.54 1.54
N VAL A 34 3.66 -1.42 2.02
CA VAL A 34 3.61 -0.15 1.28
C VAL A 34 4.57 0.86 1.90
N LYS A 35 5.51 1.37 1.09
CA LYS A 35 6.41 2.44 1.49
C LYS A 35 5.80 3.79 1.18
N ILE A 36 5.52 4.55 2.24
CA ILE A 36 4.95 5.90 2.19
C ILE A 36 6.05 6.94 2.44
N PHE A 37 6.23 7.86 1.49
CA PHE A 37 7.20 8.95 1.65
C PHE A 37 6.61 10.10 2.47
N LYS A 38 7.43 10.72 3.33
CA LYS A 38 7.03 11.91 4.10
C LYS A 38 6.87 13.11 3.17
N LYS A 39 5.86 13.95 3.38
CA LYS A 39 5.59 15.15 2.54
C LYS A 39 6.83 16.01 2.25
N LYS A 40 7.73 16.15 3.22
CA LYS A 40 8.97 16.93 3.09
C LYS A 40 9.99 16.41 2.08
N THR A 41 9.86 15.17 1.60
CA THR A 41 10.80 14.62 0.62
C THR A 41 10.53 15.12 -0.79
N GLY A 42 9.36 15.71 -1.05
CA GLY A 42 8.93 16.12 -2.40
C GLY A 42 8.63 14.95 -3.35
N ILE A 43 8.71 13.70 -2.86
CA ILE A 43 8.40 12.50 -3.65
C ILE A 43 6.89 12.26 -3.59
N PRO A 44 6.18 12.23 -4.73
CA PRO A 44 4.76 11.87 -4.76
C PRO A 44 4.53 10.47 -4.18
N SER A 45 3.57 10.35 -3.28
CA SER A 45 3.27 9.12 -2.56
C SER A 45 1.83 9.13 -2.10
N VAL A 46 1.21 7.94 -2.05
CA VAL A 46 -0.02 7.72 -1.28
C VAL A 46 0.21 8.09 0.18
N THR A 47 -0.84 8.59 0.83
CA THR A 47 -0.89 8.77 2.28
C THR A 47 -1.33 7.48 2.97
N TRP A 48 -1.25 7.44 4.31
CA TRP A 48 -1.78 6.31 5.07
C TRP A 48 -3.27 6.13 4.85
N ASP A 49 -4.03 7.23 4.89
CA ASP A 49 -5.48 7.22 4.73
C ASP A 49 -5.87 6.73 3.33
N ASP A 50 -5.12 7.11 2.29
CA ASP A 50 -5.31 6.58 0.94
C ASP A 50 -5.17 5.06 0.88
N VAL A 51 -4.16 4.52 1.56
CA VAL A 51 -3.91 3.06 1.61
C VAL A 51 -5.04 2.36 2.36
N VAL A 52 -5.44 2.87 3.53
CA VAL A 52 -6.53 2.27 4.32
C VAL A 52 -7.84 2.27 3.54
N ILE A 53 -8.24 3.41 2.96
CA ILE A 53 -9.50 3.54 2.23
C ILE A 53 -9.53 2.59 1.03
N GLU A 54 -8.48 2.58 0.21
CA GLU A 54 -8.42 1.70 -0.96
C GLU A 54 -8.38 0.23 -0.53
N ALA A 55 -7.60 -0.16 0.50
CA ALA A 55 -7.55 -1.54 0.98
C ALA A 55 -8.93 -2.07 1.40
N LEU A 56 -9.70 -1.25 2.13
CA LEU A 56 -11.05 -1.60 2.57
C LEU A 56 -12.01 -1.88 1.41
N CYS A 57 -11.86 -1.20 0.26
CA CYS A 57 -12.66 -1.46 -0.94
C CYS A 57 -12.46 -2.87 -1.51
N TRP A 58 -11.35 -3.54 -1.18
CA TRP A 58 -11.02 -4.89 -1.62
C TRP A 58 -11.09 -5.93 -0.48
N GLY A 59 -11.65 -5.55 0.67
CA GLY A 59 -11.77 -6.42 1.84
C GLY A 59 -10.45 -6.66 2.60
N TRP A 60 -9.42 -5.85 2.31
CA TRP A 60 -8.15 -5.87 3.03
C TRP A 60 -8.19 -4.89 4.21
N ILE A 61 -7.40 -5.16 5.25
CA ILE A 61 -7.22 -4.30 6.42
C ILE A 61 -5.77 -3.83 6.52
N ASP A 62 -5.54 -2.70 7.18
CA ASP A 62 -4.19 -2.29 7.58
C ASP A 62 -3.73 -3.10 8.80
N GLY A 63 -2.42 -3.36 8.86
CA GLY A 63 -1.80 -4.16 9.93
C GLY A 63 -0.86 -3.34 10.79
N VAL A 64 0.38 -3.14 10.29
CA VAL A 64 1.47 -2.48 11.03
C VAL A 64 1.92 -1.25 10.27
N LYS A 65 2.29 -0.20 11.02
CA LYS A 65 2.81 1.08 10.51
C LYS A 65 4.24 1.31 10.95
#